data_AF-A0A2V8DKH7-F1
#
_entry.id   AF-A0A2V8DKH7-F1
#
_cell.length_a   1.000
_cell.length_b   1.000
_cell.length_c   1.000
_cell.angle_alpha   90.00
_cell.angle_beta   90.00
_cell.angle_gamma   90.00
#
_symmetry.space_group_name_H-M   'P 1'
#
loop_
_entity.id
_entity.type
_entity.pdbx_description
1 polymer ?
#
loop_
_entity_poly.entity_id
_entity_poly.type
_entity_poly.pdbx_seq_one_letter_code
_entity_poly.pdbx_strand_id
1 'polypeptide(L)'
;MPIHDQGYRRYGGGRAPRGRAWAVIAASGIRTLIGRRIFLGLLLLSWGQFFVRAVQIYLAANLPQIIAGDAVAVASFFAPTPATFRDFFDKQDLFVFVVSVYVGAGLIANDRRANALQIYLSKPLRRAEYVFGKLAILMAFLLLITWVPAIMLLIVQILFAGNFTFVQNNFYLV
;
A
#
# COMPACT_ATOMS: atom_id res chain seq x y z
N MET A 1 -32.38 -33.66 -24.58
CA MET A 1 -31.37 -34.03 -25.59
C MET A 1 -30.26 -34.80 -24.87
N PRO A 2 -29.97 -36.06 -25.22
CA PRO A 2 -28.98 -36.85 -24.49
C PRO A 2 -27.57 -36.43 -24.92
N ILE A 3 -26.68 -36.20 -23.96
CA ILE A 3 -25.27 -35.89 -24.21
C ILE A 3 -24.57 -37.20 -24.57
N HIS A 4 -24.32 -37.43 -25.86
CA HIS A 4 -23.85 -38.70 -26.42
C HIS A 4 -22.32 -38.87 -26.44
N ASP A 5 -21.54 -37.88 -25.99
CA ASP A 5 -20.08 -37.98 -26.03
C ASP A 5 -19.41 -37.38 -24.79
N GLN A 6 -18.92 -38.27 -23.92
CA GLN A 6 -18.04 -37.95 -22.78
C GLN A 6 -16.59 -38.29 -23.11
N GLY A 7 -16.15 -38.09 -24.37
CA GLY A 7 -14.77 -38.27 -24.78
C GLY A 7 -13.81 -37.45 -23.92
N TYR A 8 -13.15 -38.11 -22.95
CA TYR A 8 -12.12 -37.50 -22.13
C TYR A 8 -10.91 -37.13 -23.00
N ARG A 9 -10.79 -35.86 -23.34
CA ARG A 9 -9.64 -35.35 -24.07
C ARG A 9 -8.47 -35.18 -23.09
N ARG A 10 -7.40 -35.96 -23.26
CA ARG A 10 -6.19 -35.81 -22.45
C ARG A 10 -5.66 -34.37 -22.57
N TYR A 11 -5.33 -33.77 -21.43
CA TYR A 11 -4.69 -32.46 -21.38
C TYR A 11 -3.34 -32.52 -22.10
N GLY A 12 -3.26 -31.87 -23.28
CA GLY A 12 -2.04 -31.79 -24.09
C GLY A 12 -1.17 -30.55 -23.79
N GLY A 13 -1.56 -29.72 -22.83
CA GLY A 13 -0.81 -28.51 -22.46
C GLY A 13 0.41 -28.80 -21.58
N GLY A 14 1.34 -27.84 -21.52
CA GLY A 14 2.47 -27.88 -20.59
C GLY A 14 2.03 -27.70 -19.14
N ARG A 15 2.73 -28.34 -18.20
CA ARG A 15 2.50 -28.12 -16.77
C ARG A 15 2.97 -26.70 -16.40
N ALA A 16 2.14 -25.96 -15.67
CA ALA A 16 2.54 -24.65 -15.16
C ALA A 16 3.80 -24.79 -14.26
N PRO A 17 4.77 -23.87 -14.37
CA PRO A 17 5.96 -23.89 -13.54
C PRO A 17 5.58 -23.71 -12.06
N ARG A 18 6.22 -24.51 -11.20
CA ARG A 18 6.07 -24.43 -9.75
C ARG A 18 6.69 -23.11 -9.23
N GLY A 19 6.17 -22.56 -8.13
CA GLY A 19 6.74 -21.37 -7.49
C GLY A 19 6.07 -20.04 -7.86
N ARG A 20 5.09 -20.03 -8.78
CA ARG A 20 4.37 -18.81 -9.18
C ARG A 20 2.96 -18.70 -8.58
N ALA A 21 2.54 -19.68 -7.78
CA ALA A 21 1.17 -19.72 -7.26
C ALA A 21 0.90 -18.58 -6.26
N TRP A 22 1.92 -18.16 -5.50
CA TRP A 22 1.81 -17.05 -4.55
C TRP A 22 1.39 -15.74 -5.23
N ALA A 23 1.90 -15.45 -6.43
CA ALA A 23 1.59 -14.23 -7.16
C ALA A 23 0.13 -14.20 -7.63
N VAL A 24 -0.42 -15.35 -8.02
CA VAL A 24 -1.83 -15.49 -8.40
C VAL A 24 -2.75 -15.31 -7.18
N ILE A 25 -2.37 -15.85 -6.02
CA ILE A 25 -3.08 -15.63 -4.76
C ILE A 25 -3.06 -14.15 -4.40
N ALA A 26 -1.90 -13.52 -4.47
CA ALA A 26 -1.74 -12.11 -4.15
C ALA A 26 -2.57 -11.22 -5.11
N ALA A 27 -2.43 -11.41 -6.41
CA ALA A 27 -3.13 -10.64 -7.42
C ALA A 27 -4.65 -10.79 -7.32
N SER A 28 -5.15 -12.02 -7.08
CA SER A 28 -6.58 -12.25 -6.92
C SER A 28 -7.12 -11.58 -5.64
N GLY A 29 -6.41 -11.72 -4.51
CA GLY A 29 -6.78 -11.06 -3.26
C GLY A 29 -6.79 -9.53 -3.37
N ILE A 30 -5.73 -8.94 -3.94
CA ILE A 30 -5.63 -7.49 -4.18
C ILE A 30 -6.80 -7.02 -5.04
N ARG A 31 -7.11 -7.72 -6.14
CA ARG A 31 -8.25 -7.37 -7.01
C ARG A 31 -9.58 -7.43 -6.27
N THR A 32 -9.78 -8.43 -5.41
CA THR A 32 -11.00 -8.55 -4.59
C THR A 32 -11.15 -7.38 -3.62
N LEU A 33 -10.06 -6.91 -3.03
CA LEU A 33 -10.06 -5.77 -2.10
C LEU A 33 -10.29 -4.44 -2.82
N ILE A 34 -9.60 -4.18 -3.93
CA ILE A 34 -9.78 -2.98 -4.75
C ILE A 34 -11.22 -2.88 -5.30
N GLY A 35 -11.88 -4.00 -5.58
CA GLY A 35 -13.28 -4.01 -6.00
C GLY A 35 -14.27 -3.51 -4.93
N ARG A 36 -13.86 -3.38 -3.66
CA ARG A 36 -14.74 -2.95 -2.56
C ARG A 36 -14.71 -1.43 -2.40
N ARG A 37 -15.82 -0.75 -2.69
CA ARG A 37 -15.96 0.72 -2.60
C ARG A 37 -15.61 1.28 -1.21
N ILE A 38 -16.01 0.59 -0.14
CA ILE A 38 -15.70 1.00 1.24
C ILE A 38 -14.19 1.00 1.48
N PHE A 39 -13.50 -0.03 0.99
CA PHE A 39 -12.04 -0.14 1.12
C PHE A 39 -11.32 0.93 0.29
N LEU A 40 -11.82 1.23 -0.91
CA LEU A 40 -11.30 2.36 -1.70
C LEU A 40 -11.49 3.70 -0.98
N GLY A 41 -12.64 3.91 -0.33
CA GLY A 41 -12.89 5.10 0.49
C GLY A 41 -11.89 5.23 1.64
N LEU A 42 -11.61 4.13 2.36
CA LEU A 42 -10.60 4.09 3.40
C LEU A 42 -9.20 4.40 2.86
N LEU A 43 -8.85 3.87 1.69
CA LEU A 43 -7.56 4.10 1.04
C LEU A 43 -7.42 5.58 0.62
N LEU A 44 -8.43 6.15 -0.02
CA LEU A 44 -8.46 7.58 -0.37
C LEU A 44 -8.35 8.47 0.87
N LEU A 45 -9.07 8.12 1.95
CA LEU A 45 -9.00 8.84 3.21
C LEU A 45 -7.59 8.79 3.81
N SER A 46 -6.94 7.61 3.77
CA SER A 46 -5.55 7.45 4.23
C SER A 46 -4.56 8.27 3.41
N TRP A 47 -4.83 8.49 2.12
CA TRP A 47 -4.02 9.36 1.26
C TRP A 47 -4.32 10.85 1.47
N GLY A 48 -5.44 11.21 2.11
CA GLY A 48 -5.80 12.60 2.40
C GLY A 48 -4.71 13.36 3.16
N GLN A 49 -4.08 12.71 4.14
CA GLN A 49 -2.98 13.33 4.92
C GLN A 49 -1.74 13.65 4.08
N PHE A 50 -1.45 12.86 3.05
CA PHE A 50 -0.35 13.17 2.12
C PHE A 50 -0.63 14.49 1.41
N PHE A 51 -1.85 14.69 0.91
CA PHE A 51 -2.23 15.95 0.25
C PHE A 51 -2.15 17.14 1.19
N VAL A 52 -2.60 17.00 2.45
CA VAL A 52 -2.50 18.06 3.45
C VAL A 52 -1.03 18.48 3.66
N ARG A 53 -0.12 17.52 3.81
CA ARG A 53 1.31 17.80 3.99
C ARG A 53 1.97 18.34 2.73
N ALA A 54 1.60 17.85 1.55
CA ALA A 54 2.11 18.38 0.29
C ALA A 54 1.71 19.85 0.09
N VAL A 55 0.46 20.20 0.43
CA VAL A 55 -0.01 21.59 0.43
C VAL A 55 0.76 22.43 1.46
N GLN A 56 1.03 21.89 2.66
CA GLN A 56 1.86 22.58 3.65
C GLN A 56 3.25 22.91 3.11
N ILE A 57 3.93 21.95 2.44
CA ILE A 57 5.24 22.16 1.81
C ILE A 57 5.15 23.22 0.72
N TYR A 58 4.12 23.15 -0.14
CA TYR A 58 3.88 24.15 -1.17
C TYR A 58 3.72 25.56 -0.59
N LEU A 59 2.90 25.69 0.46
CA LEU A 59 2.71 26.98 1.13
C LEU A 59 4.03 27.49 1.74
N ALA A 60 4.78 26.62 2.45
CA ALA A 60 6.07 27.01 3.02
C ALA A 60 7.06 27.54 1.97
N ALA A 61 7.07 26.94 0.78
CA ALA A 61 7.96 27.34 -0.31
C ALA A 61 7.55 28.64 -1.01
N ASN A 62 6.24 28.92 -1.15
CA ASN A 62 5.73 30.02 -1.97
C ASN A 62 5.28 31.25 -1.16
N LEU A 63 4.90 31.09 0.11
CA LEU A 63 4.42 32.19 0.96
C LEU A 63 5.41 33.36 1.10
N PRO A 64 6.75 33.16 1.22
CA PRO A 64 7.71 34.27 1.26
C PRO A 64 7.63 35.23 0.07
N GLN A 65 7.19 34.74 -1.08
CA GLN A 65 7.11 35.50 -2.33
C GLN A 65 5.79 36.26 -2.48
N ILE A 66 4.75 35.84 -1.74
CA ILE A 66 3.37 36.32 -1.89
C ILE A 66 3.04 37.41 -0.86
N ILE A 67 3.60 37.34 0.35
CA ILE A 67 3.24 38.25 1.46
C ILE A 67 4.29 39.36 1.57
N ALA A 68 3.85 40.62 1.44
CA ALA A 68 4.64 41.78 1.83
C ALA A 68 4.59 41.94 3.37
N GLY A 69 5.68 41.62 4.07
CA GLY A 69 5.77 41.66 5.54
C GLY A 69 6.91 40.79 6.07
N ASP A 70 6.86 40.39 7.36
CA ASP A 70 7.80 39.41 7.96
C ASP A 70 7.52 37.98 7.44
N ALA A 71 7.71 37.82 6.13
CA ALA A 71 7.40 36.61 5.37
C ALA A 71 8.28 35.43 5.81
N VAL A 72 9.41 35.73 6.45
CA VAL A 72 10.34 34.76 7.04
C VAL A 72 9.72 34.09 8.28
N ALA A 73 9.06 34.84 9.16
CA ALA A 73 8.39 34.27 10.32
C ALA A 73 7.21 33.36 9.94
N VAL A 74 6.42 33.74 8.93
CA VAL A 74 5.28 32.93 8.46
C VAL A 74 5.76 31.66 7.76
N ALA A 75 6.80 31.74 6.93
CA ALA A 75 7.31 30.57 6.22
C ALA A 75 8.02 29.57 7.14
N SER A 76 8.73 30.05 8.17
CA SER A 76 9.36 29.17 9.17
C SER A 76 8.34 28.38 9.99
N PHE A 77 7.12 28.91 10.19
CA PHE A 77 6.03 28.17 10.83
C PHE A 77 5.54 26.97 10.00
N PHE A 78 5.47 27.11 8.67
CA PHE A 78 5.07 26.02 7.77
C PHE A 78 6.24 25.15 7.32
N ALA A 79 7.47 25.54 7.67
CA ALA A 79 8.67 24.89 7.20
C ALA A 79 8.66 23.39 7.55
N PRO A 80 8.88 22.51 6.57
CA PRO A 80 8.94 21.08 6.78
C PRO A 80 10.18 20.73 7.62
N THR A 81 9.93 20.30 8.85
CA THR A 81 10.96 19.83 9.79
C THR A 81 10.92 18.30 9.90
N PRO A 82 11.97 17.64 10.43
CA PRO A 82 11.93 16.20 10.67
C PRO A 82 10.77 15.77 11.58
N ALA A 83 10.34 16.65 12.50
CA ALA A 83 9.16 16.42 13.32
C ALA A 83 7.87 16.34 12.48
N THR A 84 7.75 17.14 11.42
CA THR A 84 6.60 17.10 10.51
C THR A 84 6.45 15.75 9.81
N PHE A 85 7.56 15.09 9.47
CA PHE A 85 7.59 13.74 8.89
C PHE A 85 7.26 12.66 9.92
N ARG A 86 7.73 12.78 11.17
CA ARG A 86 7.35 11.85 12.26
C ARG A 86 5.86 11.95 12.56
N ASP A 87 5.35 13.17 12.71
CA ASP A 87 3.93 13.45 12.89
C ASP A 87 3.04 12.89 11.77
N PHE A 88 3.60 12.73 10.57
CA PHE A 88 2.91 12.12 9.43
C PHE A 88 2.81 10.60 9.64
N PHE A 89 3.90 9.92 10.01
CA PHE A 89 3.86 8.50 10.36
C PHE A 89 2.96 8.22 11.57
N ASP A 90 2.97 9.06 12.60
CA ASP A 90 2.10 8.91 13.78
C ASP A 90 0.61 8.96 13.40
N LYS A 91 0.24 9.81 12.43
CA LYS A 91 -1.13 9.88 11.91
C LYS A 91 -1.44 8.72 10.95
N GLN A 92 -0.45 8.19 10.24
CA GLN A 92 -0.60 6.98 9.42
C GLN A 92 -0.87 5.74 10.25
N ASP A 93 -0.37 5.66 11.49
CA ASP A 93 -0.50 4.47 12.33
C ASP A 93 -1.97 4.05 12.54
N LEU A 94 -2.87 5.02 12.70
CA LEU A 94 -4.31 4.76 12.76
C LEU A 94 -4.82 4.04 11.49
N PHE A 95 -4.39 4.48 10.30
CA PHE A 95 -4.79 3.87 9.03
C PHE A 95 -4.14 2.49 8.83
N VAL A 96 -2.88 2.34 9.23
CA VAL A 96 -2.17 1.05 9.24
C VAL A 96 -2.90 0.05 10.10
N PHE A 97 -3.31 0.45 11.31
CA PHE A 97 -4.10 -0.39 12.21
C PHE A 97 -5.43 -0.81 11.56
N VAL A 98 -6.24 0.15 11.08
CA VAL A 98 -7.56 -0.14 10.50
C VAL A 98 -7.43 -1.03 9.25
N VAL A 99 -6.48 -0.75 8.36
CA VAL A 99 -6.24 -1.57 7.15
C VAL A 99 -5.74 -2.96 7.53
N SER A 100 -4.85 -3.08 8.53
CA SER A 100 -4.36 -4.37 9.00
C SER A 100 -5.47 -5.25 9.54
N VAL A 101 -6.40 -4.68 10.32
CA VAL A 101 -7.56 -5.42 10.84
C VAL A 101 -8.53 -5.78 9.71
N TYR A 102 -8.91 -4.80 8.89
CA TYR A 102 -9.91 -4.98 7.83
C TYR A 102 -9.46 -6.01 6.78
N VAL A 103 -8.21 -5.90 6.32
CA VAL A 103 -7.64 -6.79 5.31
C VAL A 103 -7.18 -8.08 5.95
N GLY A 104 -6.35 -8.00 7.00
CA GLY A 104 -5.62 -9.12 7.57
C GLY A 104 -6.50 -10.19 8.21
N ALA A 105 -7.55 -9.79 8.95
CA ALA A 105 -8.37 -10.73 9.71
C ALA A 105 -9.01 -11.82 8.81
N GLY A 106 -9.51 -11.41 7.65
CA GLY A 106 -10.20 -12.31 6.72
C GLY A 106 -9.28 -13.20 5.88
N LEU A 107 -7.99 -12.88 5.74
CA LEU A 107 -7.11 -13.54 4.78
C LEU A 107 -6.92 -15.04 5.06
N ILE A 108 -6.78 -15.41 6.34
CA ILE A 108 -6.55 -16.79 6.77
C ILE A 108 -7.78 -17.35 7.49
N ALA A 109 -8.49 -16.53 8.27
CA ALA A 109 -9.64 -16.99 9.05
C ALA A 109 -10.77 -17.53 8.17
N ASN A 110 -11.07 -16.87 7.05
CA ASN A 110 -12.11 -17.31 6.12
C ASN A 110 -11.76 -18.65 5.45
N ASP A 111 -10.49 -18.82 5.06
CA ASP A 111 -10.03 -20.06 4.44
C ASP A 111 -10.05 -21.23 5.44
N ARG A 112 -9.76 -20.96 6.72
CA ARG A 112 -9.88 -21.96 7.79
C ARG A 112 -11.33 -22.32 8.06
N ARG A 113 -12.23 -21.32 8.16
CA ARG A 113 -13.67 -21.53 8.39
C ARG A 113 -14.32 -22.35 7.28
N ALA A 114 -13.89 -22.14 6.03
CA ALA A 114 -14.42 -22.84 4.86
C ALA A 114 -13.69 -24.17 4.55
N ASN A 115 -12.76 -24.62 5.40
CA ASN A 115 -11.89 -25.78 5.13
C ASN A 115 -11.14 -25.72 3.78
N ALA A 116 -10.94 -24.51 3.25
CA ALA A 116 -10.36 -24.30 1.92
C ALA A 116 -8.86 -24.65 1.87
N LEU A 117 -8.16 -24.65 3.01
CA LEU A 117 -6.74 -25.03 3.07
C LEU A 117 -6.48 -26.45 2.54
N GLN A 118 -7.40 -27.39 2.76
CA GLN A 118 -7.27 -28.76 2.24
C GLN A 118 -7.33 -28.76 0.71
N ILE A 119 -8.21 -27.94 0.13
CA ILE A 119 -8.37 -27.79 -1.32
C ILE A 119 -7.17 -27.07 -1.94
N TYR A 120 -6.60 -26.07 -1.24
CA TYR A 120 -5.39 -25.39 -1.71
C TYR A 120 -4.18 -26.32 -1.72
N LEU A 121 -4.01 -27.12 -0.66
CA LEU A 121 -2.83 -27.98 -0.48
C LEU A 121 -2.95 -29.36 -1.17
N SER A 122 -4.14 -29.73 -1.66
CA SER A 122 -4.30 -30.91 -2.54
C SER A 122 -3.82 -30.65 -3.97
N LYS A 123 -3.67 -29.37 -4.35
CA LYS A 123 -3.04 -28.93 -5.60
C LYS A 123 -1.53 -28.82 -5.41
N PRO A 124 -0.72 -28.80 -6.50
CA PRO A 124 0.73 -28.66 -6.42
C PRO A 124 1.16 -27.24 -5.98
N LEU A 125 0.83 -26.87 -4.75
CA LEU A 125 1.06 -25.57 -4.12
C LEU A 125 1.78 -25.77 -2.79
N ARG A 126 2.91 -25.09 -2.59
CA ARG A 126 3.67 -25.19 -1.32
C ARG A 126 3.01 -24.34 -0.24
N ARG A 127 3.09 -24.79 1.02
CA ARG A 127 2.61 -24.03 2.20
C ARG A 127 3.22 -22.62 2.25
N ALA A 128 4.50 -22.50 1.92
CA ALA A 128 5.19 -21.21 1.84
C ALA A 128 4.57 -20.28 0.78
N GLU A 129 4.23 -20.79 -0.41
CA GLU A 129 3.60 -19.99 -1.46
C GLU A 129 2.22 -19.47 -1.03
N TYR A 130 1.45 -20.28 -0.29
CA TYR A 130 0.19 -19.84 0.29
C TYR A 130 0.40 -18.70 1.29
N VAL A 131 1.30 -18.89 2.26
CA VAL A 131 1.56 -17.89 3.31
C VAL A 131 2.10 -16.60 2.71
N PHE A 132 3.10 -16.67 1.82
CA PHE A 132 3.63 -15.51 1.13
C PHE A 132 2.59 -14.82 0.25
N GLY A 133 1.76 -15.58 -0.47
CA GLY A 133 0.68 -15.01 -1.28
C GLY A 133 -0.32 -14.22 -0.43
N LYS A 134 -0.69 -14.73 0.75
CA LYS A 134 -1.58 -14.04 1.69
C LYS A 134 -0.91 -12.82 2.32
N LEU A 135 0.33 -12.94 2.79
CA LEU A 135 1.10 -11.83 3.35
C LEU A 135 1.34 -10.72 2.33
N ALA A 136 1.61 -11.07 1.08
CA ALA A 136 1.82 -10.10 0.00
C ALA A 136 0.61 -9.21 -0.23
N ILE A 137 -0.62 -9.71 -0.02
CA ILE A 137 -1.84 -8.89 -0.12
C ILE A 137 -1.81 -7.79 0.94
N LEU A 138 -1.57 -8.16 2.20
CA LEU A 138 -1.51 -7.21 3.31
C LEU A 138 -0.35 -6.22 3.12
N MET A 139 0.84 -6.73 2.82
CA MET A 139 2.04 -5.91 2.59
C MET A 139 1.85 -4.91 1.45
N ALA A 140 1.21 -5.31 0.35
CA ALA A 140 0.95 -4.40 -0.77
C ALA A 140 0.12 -3.18 -0.34
N PHE A 141 -0.94 -3.39 0.45
CA PHE A 141 -1.77 -2.28 0.93
C PHE A 141 -1.08 -1.46 2.01
N LEU A 142 -0.32 -2.09 2.91
CA LEU A 142 0.46 -1.36 3.92
C LEU A 142 1.51 -0.46 3.28
N LEU A 143 2.31 -0.97 2.34
CA LEU A 143 3.29 -0.18 1.60
C LEU A 143 2.63 0.95 0.79
N LEU A 144 1.45 0.71 0.24
CA LEU A 144 0.70 1.70 -0.54
C LEU A 144 0.20 2.87 0.32
N ILE A 145 -0.08 2.65 1.61
CA ILE A 145 -0.57 3.72 2.52
C ILE A 145 0.55 4.35 3.36
N THR A 146 1.68 3.66 3.56
CA THR A 146 2.82 4.20 4.34
C THR A 146 3.96 4.65 3.45
N TRP A 147 4.63 3.69 2.82
CA TRP A 147 5.90 3.90 2.12
C TRP A 147 5.74 4.75 0.87
N VAL A 148 4.74 4.46 0.02
CA VAL A 148 4.49 5.23 -1.21
C VAL A 148 4.26 6.72 -0.92
N PRO A 149 3.30 7.12 -0.06
CA PRO A 149 3.08 8.54 0.21
C PRO A 149 4.25 9.18 0.98
N ALA A 150 4.97 8.45 1.83
CA ALA A 150 6.17 8.97 2.51
C ALA A 150 7.28 9.34 1.51
N ILE A 151 7.58 8.45 0.57
CA ILE A 151 8.57 8.69 -0.49
C ILE A 151 8.12 9.83 -1.41
N MET A 152 6.84 9.85 -1.79
CA MET A 152 6.29 10.97 -2.59
C MET A 152 6.44 12.32 -1.87
N LEU A 153 6.23 12.36 -0.55
CA LEU A 153 6.35 13.58 0.25
C LEU A 153 7.81 14.05 0.35
N LEU A 154 8.76 13.12 0.46
CA LEU A 154 10.19 13.43 0.34
C LEU A 154 10.55 13.97 -1.04
N ILE A 155 10.01 13.38 -2.11
CA ILE A 155 10.23 13.88 -3.48
C ILE A 155 9.68 15.31 -3.63
N VAL A 156 8.46 15.57 -3.16
CA VAL A 156 7.86 16.91 -3.15
C VAL A 156 8.76 17.90 -2.39
N GLN A 157 9.28 17.50 -1.23
CA GLN A 157 10.20 18.31 -0.44
C GLN A 157 11.49 18.66 -1.21
N ILE A 158 12.11 17.68 -1.86
CA ILE A 158 13.33 17.88 -2.67
C ILE A 158 13.06 18.82 -3.84
N LEU A 159 11.93 18.64 -4.53
CA LEU A 159 11.55 19.46 -5.68
C LEU A 159 11.39 20.94 -5.31
N PHE A 160 10.77 21.24 -4.17
CA PHE A 160 10.60 22.62 -3.71
C PHE A 160 11.85 23.21 -3.05
N ALA A 161 12.68 22.39 -2.37
CA ALA A 161 13.93 22.83 -1.77
C ALA A 161 15.07 23.04 -2.80
N GLY A 162 15.00 22.36 -3.95
CA GLY A 162 16.02 22.41 -5.01
C GLY A 162 17.36 21.78 -4.63
N ASN A 163 17.43 21.01 -3.53
CA ASN A 163 18.65 20.39 -3.03
C ASN A 163 18.37 19.08 -2.27
N PHE A 164 19.43 18.31 -2.03
CA PHE A 164 19.37 17.04 -1.29
C PHE A 164 19.81 17.14 0.17
N THR A 165 20.12 18.34 0.67
CA THR A 165 20.72 18.51 2.00
C THR A 165 19.79 18.01 3.11
N PHE A 166 18.48 18.22 2.95
CA PHE A 166 17.49 17.73 3.90
C PHE A 166 17.50 16.21 4.02
N VAL A 167 17.57 15.48 2.90
CA VAL A 167 17.58 14.01 2.87
C VAL A 167 18.90 13.46 3.40
N GLN A 168 20.02 14.06 3.00
CA GLN A 168 21.35 13.67 3.47
C GLN A 168 21.46 13.79 5.00
N ASN A 169 20.93 14.88 5.57
CA ASN A 169 20.94 15.12 7.01
C ASN A 169 19.93 14.25 7.78
N ASN A 170 18.92 13.70 7.09
CA ASN A 170 17.83 12.95 7.72
C ASN A 170 17.61 11.59 7.05
N PHE A 171 18.69 10.85 6.78
CA PHE A 171 18.61 9.54 6.14
C PHE A 171 17.75 8.54 6.93
N TYR A 172 17.65 8.72 8.25
CA TYR A 172 16.82 7.90 9.14
C TYR A 172 15.29 8.03 8.93
N LEU A 173 14.84 8.97 8.08
CA LEU A 173 13.42 9.15 7.75
C LEU A 173 12.93 8.19 6.63
N VAL A 174 13.85 7.48 5.97
CA VAL A 174 13.59 6.50 4.90
C VAL A 174 13.76 5.09 5.44
#